data_AF-L7M918-F1
#
_entry.id   AF-L7M918-F1
#
_cell.length_a   1.000
_cell.length_b   1.000
_cell.length_c   1.000
_cell.angle_alpha   90.00
_cell.angle_beta   90.00
_cell.angle_gamma   90.00
#
_symmetry.space_group_name_H-M   'P 1'
#
loop_
_entity.id
_entity.type
_entity.pdbx_description
1 polymer ?
#
loop_
_entity_poly.entity_id
_entity_poly.type
_entity_poly.pdbx_seq_one_letter_code
_entity_poly.pdbx_strand_id
1 'polypeptide(L)'
;MKKIVLFLILQSIFLQMLESLAVRKVNEETPRNNRRVALTVKNSNNGCTYGGQSIPPHTVAFFYSPCAVLFCSGPDGIVRGCPAPENTSSSADNKSWPNCCPGWNPSSTNTRNLATKLT
;
A
#
# COMPACT_ATOMS: atom_id res chain seq x y z
N MET A 1 -38.30 38.86 -1.84
CA MET A 1 -36.94 38.86 -1.23
C MET A 1 -36.69 37.66 -0.29
N LYS A 2 -37.54 37.35 0.69
CA LYS A 2 -37.35 36.19 1.61
C LYS A 2 -37.11 34.83 0.92
N LYS A 3 -37.79 34.55 -0.20
CA LYS A 3 -37.64 33.29 -0.95
C LYS A 3 -36.28 33.13 -1.62
N ILE A 4 -35.65 34.24 -2.03
CA ILE A 4 -34.33 34.24 -2.69
C ILE A 4 -33.24 33.93 -1.66
N VAL A 5 -33.35 34.49 -0.45
CA VAL A 5 -32.41 34.21 0.65
C VAL A 5 -32.45 32.74 1.06
N LEU A 6 -33.65 32.15 1.15
CA LEU A 6 -33.81 30.74 1.49
C LEU A 6 -33.18 29.83 0.42
N PHE A 7 -33.33 30.19 -0.85
CA PHE A 7 -32.74 29.45 -1.96
C PHE A 7 -31.20 29.47 -1.92
N LEU A 8 -30.60 30.62 -1.61
CA LEU A 8 -29.14 30.76 -1.48
C LEU A 8 -28.58 29.96 -0.30
N ILE A 9 -29.28 29.94 0.83
CA ILE A 9 -28.88 29.12 2.00
C ILE A 9 -28.93 27.63 1.63
N LEU A 10 -29.99 27.19 0.96
CA LEU A 10 -30.11 25.79 0.54
C LEU A 10 -28.96 25.37 -0.40
N GLN A 11 -28.62 26.21 -1.37
CA GLN A 11 -27.50 25.92 -2.29
C GLN A 11 -26.15 25.82 -1.58
N SER A 12 -25.90 26.64 -0.55
CA SER A 12 -24.65 26.58 0.22
C SER A 12 -24.49 25.26 0.98
N ILE A 13 -25.57 24.74 1.55
CA ILE A 13 -25.58 23.46 2.29
C ILE A 13 -25.36 22.29 1.32
N PHE A 14 -26.00 22.33 0.15
CA PHE A 14 -25.78 21.32 -0.89
C PHE A 14 -24.33 21.28 -1.39
N LEU A 15 -23.67 22.44 -1.54
CA LEU A 15 -22.24 22.51 -1.90
C LEU A 15 -21.34 21.88 -0.83
N GLN A 16 -21.55 22.21 0.45
CA GLN A 16 -20.76 21.64 1.55
C GLN A 16 -20.91 20.12 1.67
N MET A 17 -22.11 19.60 1.43
CA MET A 17 -22.37 18.15 1.40
C MET A 17 -21.65 17.47 0.23
N LEU A 18 -21.63 18.08 -0.95
CA LEU A 18 -20.90 17.59 -2.13
C LEU A 18 -19.39 17.54 -1.90
N GLU A 19 -18.82 18.56 -1.26
CA GLU A 19 -17.39 18.60 -0.91
C GLU A 19 -17.03 17.50 0.10
N SER A 20 -17.85 17.30 1.14
CA SER A 20 -17.62 16.23 2.13
C SER A 20 -17.72 14.82 1.52
N LEU A 21 -18.63 14.61 0.57
CA LEU A 21 -18.76 13.36 -0.19
C LEU A 21 -17.59 13.16 -1.15
N ALA A 22 -17.12 14.22 -1.83
CA ALA A 22 -15.95 14.15 -2.70
C ALA A 22 -14.68 13.83 -1.89
N VAL A 23 -14.48 14.46 -0.72
CA VAL A 23 -13.34 14.18 0.16
C VAL A 23 -13.42 12.77 0.76
N ARG A 24 -14.60 12.31 1.16
CA ARG A 24 -14.80 10.91 1.60
C ARG A 24 -14.53 9.92 0.48
N LYS A 25 -15.04 10.18 -0.72
CA LYS A 25 -14.83 9.33 -1.89
C LYS A 25 -13.36 9.28 -2.29
N VAL A 26 -12.64 10.41 -2.27
CA VAL A 26 -11.19 10.42 -2.54
C VAL A 26 -10.41 9.68 -1.44
N ASN A 27 -10.80 9.79 -0.17
CA ASN A 27 -10.13 9.10 0.93
C ASN A 27 -10.46 7.59 1.00
N GLU A 28 -11.66 7.16 0.58
CA GLU A 28 -12.04 5.74 0.44
C GLU A 28 -11.50 5.11 -0.87
N GLU A 29 -11.47 5.86 -1.97
CA GLU A 29 -10.96 5.42 -3.28
C GLU A 29 -9.46 5.59 -3.46
N THR A 30 -8.74 6.13 -2.48
CA THR A 30 -7.32 5.79 -2.32
C THR A 30 -7.21 4.56 -1.43
N PRO A 31 -7.29 3.32 -1.99
CA PRO A 31 -6.70 2.20 -1.30
C PRO A 31 -5.25 2.61 -1.07
N ARG A 32 -4.81 2.60 0.21
CA ARG A 32 -3.39 2.53 0.56
C ARG A 32 -2.75 1.64 -0.48
N ASN A 33 -1.87 2.23 -1.29
CA ASN A 33 -1.37 1.68 -2.54
C ASN A 33 -0.58 0.39 -2.28
N ASN A 34 -1.30 -0.69 -1.97
CA ASN A 34 -0.83 -2.05 -2.02
C ASN A 34 -0.76 -2.37 -3.50
N ARG A 35 0.22 -1.75 -4.17
CA ARG A 35 0.57 -1.96 -5.56
C ARG A 35 1.05 -3.41 -5.68
N ARG A 36 0.11 -4.35 -5.65
CA ARG A 36 0.30 -5.75 -5.97
C ARG A 36 0.47 -5.76 -7.48
N VAL A 37 1.70 -5.56 -7.92
CA VAL A 37 2.03 -5.79 -9.32
C VAL A 37 2.13 -7.30 -9.46
N ALA A 38 1.11 -7.91 -10.04
CA ALA A 38 1.20 -9.29 -10.49
C ALA A 38 2.28 -9.32 -11.57
N LEU A 39 3.40 -9.97 -11.30
CA LEU A 39 4.38 -10.20 -12.35
C LEU A 39 3.85 -11.32 -13.24
N THR A 40 3.62 -11.03 -14.51
CA THR A 40 3.51 -12.09 -15.51
C THR A 40 4.93 -12.55 -15.81
N VAL A 41 5.41 -13.61 -15.16
CA VAL A 41 6.75 -14.14 -15.49
C VAL A 41 6.63 -15.11 -16.66
N LYS A 42 7.42 -14.85 -17.70
CA LYS A 42 7.80 -15.83 -18.71
C LYS A 42 9.18 -16.39 -18.35
N ASN A 43 9.25 -17.65 -17.93
CA ASN A 43 10.51 -18.41 -17.98
C ASN A 43 10.22 -19.89 -18.26
N SER A 44 11.00 -20.48 -19.16
CA SER A 44 10.92 -21.89 -19.58
C SER A 44 11.32 -22.89 -18.49
N ASN A 45 11.96 -22.42 -17.42
CA ASN A 45 12.56 -23.27 -16.38
C ASN A 45 11.78 -23.30 -15.06
N ASN A 46 10.47 -23.00 -15.09
CA ASN A 46 9.60 -22.88 -13.91
C ASN A 46 10.08 -21.85 -12.86
N GLY A 47 10.88 -20.85 -13.22
CA GLY A 47 11.38 -19.81 -12.30
C GLY A 47 10.76 -18.43 -12.53
N CYS A 48 10.96 -17.52 -11.58
CA CYS A 48 10.53 -16.13 -11.70
C CYS A 48 11.64 -15.25 -12.30
N THR A 49 11.28 -14.20 -13.04
CA THR A 49 12.24 -13.19 -13.51
C THR A 49 11.79 -11.83 -13.00
N TYR A 50 12.65 -11.15 -12.25
CA TYR A 50 12.36 -9.83 -11.71
C TYR A 50 13.60 -8.94 -11.83
N GLY A 51 13.45 -7.74 -12.41
CA GLY A 51 14.58 -6.81 -12.58
C GLY A 51 15.75 -7.38 -13.40
N GLY A 52 15.50 -8.34 -14.29
CA GLY A 52 16.54 -9.03 -15.07
C GLY A 52 17.24 -10.18 -14.33
N GLN A 53 16.92 -10.43 -13.06
CA GLN A 53 17.44 -11.55 -12.28
C GLN A 53 16.51 -12.75 -12.34
N SER A 54 17.08 -13.95 -12.54
CA SER A 54 16.36 -15.21 -12.42
C SER A 54 16.27 -15.62 -10.95
N ILE A 55 15.06 -15.92 -10.51
CA ILE A 55 14.73 -16.29 -9.13
C ILE A 55 14.21 -17.72 -9.14
N PRO A 56 14.79 -18.62 -8.34
CA PRO A 56 14.37 -20.02 -8.31
C PRO A 56 12.90 -20.19 -7.90
N PRO A 57 12.21 -21.24 -8.38
CA PRO A 57 10.86 -21.56 -7.90
C PRO A 57 10.82 -21.76 -6.39
N HIS A 58 9.66 -21.45 -5.80
CA HIS A 58 9.38 -21.63 -4.37
C HIS A 58 10.32 -20.85 -3.45
N THR A 59 10.79 -19.68 -3.90
CA THR A 59 11.68 -18.82 -3.11
C THR A 59 11.07 -17.46 -2.81
N VAL A 60 11.54 -16.85 -1.73
CA VAL A 60 11.25 -15.46 -1.36
C VAL A 60 12.54 -14.67 -1.48
N ALA A 61 12.50 -13.59 -2.27
CA ALA A 61 13.64 -12.72 -2.48
C ALA A 61 13.34 -11.31 -1.98
N PHE A 62 14.27 -10.74 -1.21
CA PHE A 62 14.19 -9.39 -0.66
C PHE A 62 15.16 -8.48 -1.39
N PHE A 63 14.68 -7.33 -1.85
CA PHE A 63 15.44 -6.40 -2.67
C PHE A 63 15.59 -5.06 -1.97
N TYR A 64 16.77 -4.46 -2.13
CA TYR A 64 17.06 -3.09 -1.70
C TYR A 64 16.62 -2.04 -2.74
N SER A 65 16.85 -2.29 -4.03
CA SER A 65 16.50 -1.39 -5.14
C SER A 65 16.01 -2.17 -6.36
N PRO A 66 14.73 -2.01 -6.77
CA PRO A 66 13.67 -1.33 -6.04
C PRO A 66 13.36 -2.03 -4.70
N CYS A 67 13.05 -1.26 -3.66
CA CYS A 67 12.75 -1.80 -2.32
C CYS A 67 11.45 -2.63 -2.35
N ALA A 68 11.59 -3.95 -2.41
CA ALA A 68 10.48 -4.87 -2.61
C ALA A 68 10.79 -6.29 -2.12
N VAL A 69 9.75 -7.08 -1.92
CA VAL A 69 9.82 -8.52 -1.72
C VAL A 69 9.09 -9.24 -2.87
N LEU A 70 9.71 -10.29 -3.38
CA LEU A 70 9.17 -11.18 -4.40
C LEU A 70 8.90 -12.55 -3.79
N PHE A 71 7.71 -13.07 -4.03
CA PHE A 71 7.34 -14.46 -3.76
C PHE A 71 7.25 -15.18 -5.09
N CYS A 72 8.12 -16.16 -5.33
CA CYS A 72 8.11 -16.97 -6.52
C CYS A 72 7.51 -18.35 -6.24
N SER A 73 6.46 -18.74 -6.95
CA SER A 73 5.80 -20.04 -6.80
C SER A 73 5.96 -20.95 -8.02
N GLY A 74 6.81 -20.58 -8.98
CA GLY A 74 6.98 -21.29 -10.24
C GLY A 74 7.05 -20.31 -11.41
N PRO A 75 6.20 -20.46 -12.46
CA PRO A 75 6.06 -19.44 -13.50
C PRO A 75 5.32 -18.19 -13.02
N ASP A 76 4.69 -18.25 -11.84
CA ASP A 76 3.95 -17.14 -11.25
C ASP A 76 4.66 -16.59 -10.03
N GLY A 77 4.54 -15.27 -9.84
CA GLY A 77 5.11 -14.60 -8.68
C GLY A 77 4.36 -13.32 -8.31
N ILE A 78 4.50 -12.94 -7.04
CA ILE A 78 3.90 -11.73 -6.47
C ILE A 78 5.02 -10.82 -5.99
N VAL A 79 5.01 -9.56 -6.41
CA VAL A 79 5.88 -8.52 -5.87
C VAL A 79 5.08 -7.62 -4.95
N ARG A 80 5.68 -7.29 -3.80
CA ARG A 80 5.18 -6.25 -2.89
C ARG A 80 6.28 -5.23 -2.64
N GLY A 81 5.97 -3.97 -2.91
CA GLY A 81 6.83 -2.84 -2.54
C GLY A 81 6.53 -2.33 -1.13
N CYS A 82 6.93 -1.10 -0.87
CA CYS A 82 6.54 -0.35 0.32
C CYS A 82 5.10 0.21 0.20
N PRO A 83 4.42 0.48 1.32
CA PRO A 83 4.87 0.33 2.70
C PRO A 83 4.91 -1.13 3.16
N ALA A 84 5.95 -1.50 3.90
CA ALA A 84 6.02 -2.83 4.50
C ALA A 84 4.97 -2.98 5.62
N PRO A 85 4.31 -4.14 5.76
CA PRO A 85 3.40 -4.41 6.87
C PRO A 85 4.09 -4.25 8.23
N GLU A 86 3.35 -3.75 9.20
CA GLU A 86 3.86 -3.46 10.55
C GLU A 86 4.34 -4.70 11.31
N ASN A 87 3.81 -5.88 10.97
CA ASN A 87 4.18 -7.16 11.60
C ASN A 87 5.28 -7.92 10.84
N THR A 88 5.95 -7.26 9.89
CA THR A 88 7.04 -7.90 9.14
C THR A 88 8.28 -7.93 10.02
N SER A 89 9.04 -9.02 10.01
CA SER A 89 10.36 -9.07 10.65
C SER A 89 11.40 -8.32 9.81
N SER A 90 12.44 -7.79 10.46
CA SER A 90 13.58 -7.18 9.76
C SER A 90 14.25 -8.17 8.81
N SER A 91 14.77 -7.66 7.70
CA SER A 91 15.62 -8.43 6.80
C SER A 91 16.92 -8.80 7.50
N ALA A 92 17.49 -9.95 7.14
CA ALA A 92 18.74 -10.44 7.73
C ALA A 92 19.93 -9.50 7.47
N ASP A 93 19.90 -8.77 6.36
CA ASP A 93 20.95 -7.83 5.95
C ASP A 93 20.72 -6.39 6.47
N ASN A 94 19.63 -6.14 7.19
CA ASN A 94 19.17 -4.82 7.66
C ASN A 94 19.06 -3.73 6.59
N LYS A 95 19.11 -4.09 5.31
CA LYS A 95 19.10 -3.15 4.18
C LYS A 95 17.93 -3.41 3.24
N SER A 96 17.69 -4.67 2.90
CA SER A 96 16.63 -5.05 1.97
C SER A 96 15.24 -4.86 2.57
N TRP A 97 14.18 -5.02 1.76
CA TRP A 97 12.81 -4.96 2.26
C TRP A 97 12.65 -5.91 3.47
N PRO A 98 12.03 -5.49 4.59
CA PRO A 98 11.28 -4.24 4.77
C PRO A 98 12.11 -3.03 5.26
N ASN A 99 13.40 -3.20 5.59
CA ASN A 99 14.25 -2.17 6.19
C ASN A 99 14.49 -0.96 5.27
N CYS A 100 14.50 -1.14 3.95
CA CYS A 100 14.59 -0.01 3.00
C CYS A 100 13.28 0.78 2.85
N CYS A 101 12.17 0.38 3.49
CA CYS A 101 10.92 1.10 3.37
C CYS A 101 10.90 2.37 4.24
N PRO A 102 10.57 3.54 3.66
CA PRO A 102 10.44 4.77 4.43
C PRO A 102 9.39 4.65 5.55
N GLY A 103 9.78 5.01 6.77
CA GLY A 103 8.90 5.00 7.94
C GLY A 103 8.53 3.61 8.48
N TRP A 104 9.15 2.54 7.95
CA TRP A 104 8.98 1.20 8.51
C TRP A 104 9.75 1.08 9.83
N ASN A 105 9.05 0.63 10.88
CA ASN A 105 9.63 0.37 12.20
C ASN A 105 9.01 -0.92 12.74
N PRO A 106 9.81 -1.95 13.08
CA PRO A 106 9.29 -3.22 13.59
C PRO A 106 8.58 -3.09 14.96
N SER A 107 8.73 -1.95 15.65
CA SER A 107 8.22 -1.72 17.00
C SER A 107 6.98 -0.82 17.08
N SER A 108 6.38 -0.38 15.97
CA SER A 108 5.23 0.55 16.01
C SER A 108 3.90 -0.08 16.45
N THR A 109 3.88 -1.38 16.74
CA THR A 109 2.70 -2.16 17.13
C THR A 109 2.07 -1.71 18.46
N ASN A 110 2.82 -0.97 19.30
CA ASN A 110 2.33 -0.61 20.64
C ASN A 110 1.63 0.76 20.72
N THR A 111 1.87 1.68 19.79
CA THR A 111 1.44 3.08 19.98
C THR A 111 0.13 3.44 19.26
N ARG A 112 -0.22 2.76 18.15
CA ARG A 112 -1.47 3.09 17.41
C ARG A 112 -2.72 2.49 18.02
N ASN A 113 -2.62 1.37 18.73
CA ASN A 113 -3.77 0.76 19.42
C ASN A 113 -4.18 1.52 20.70
N LEU A 114 -3.36 2.46 21.19
CA LEU A 114 -3.75 3.35 22.28
C LEU A 114 -4.46 4.62 21.79
N ALA A 115 -4.15 5.10 20.58
CA ALA A 115 -4.74 6.35 20.07
C ALA A 115 -6.18 6.18 19.57
N THR A 116 -6.59 4.97 19.15
CA THR A 116 -7.97 4.70 18.70
C THR A 116 -8.92 4.22 19.80
N LYS A 117 -8.48 4.15 21.06
CA LYS A 117 -9.30 3.70 22.20
C LYS A 117 -9.70 4.82 23.17
N LEU A 118 -9.42 6.08 22.82
CA LEU A 118 -9.58 7.25 23.70
C LEU A 118 -10.43 8.39 23.09
N THR A 119 -11.34 8.07 22.17
CA THR A 119 -12.41 8.99 21.72
C THR A 119 -13.73 8.25 21.62
#